data_AF-A0A8D8P1P1-F1
#
_entry.id   AF-A0A8D8P1P1-F1
#
_cell.length_a   1.000
_cell.length_b   1.000
_cell.length_c   1.000
_cell.angle_alpha   90.00
_cell.angle_beta   90.00
_cell.angle_gamma   90.00
#
_symmetry.space_group_name_H-M   'P 1'
#
loop_
_entity.id
_entity.type
_entity.pdbx_description
1 polymer ?
#
loop_
_entity_poly.entity_id
_entity_poly.type
_entity_poly.pdbx_seq_one_letter_code
_entity_poly.pdbx_strand_id
1 'polypeptide(L)'
;TELRDDEIFEQNQYPSMLPTGSKSQLFNFCPSSAPSSSSQEHSPKLFVTTTENVLSKAITDAGAELGLAGHNFNPARYTIRNGIRWSSYHEYLRPAFGRSNLHVLTNSVVQRVIFDEAKRAVGVAVADS
;
A
#
# COMPACT_ATOMS: atom_id res chain seq x y z
N THR A 1 24.29 -18.34 -23.77
CA THR A 1 24.57 -17.95 -22.38
C THR A 1 23.23 -17.87 -21.69
N GLU A 2 22.76 -18.99 -21.16
CA GLU A 2 21.47 -19.06 -20.47
C GLU A 2 21.65 -18.41 -19.10
N LEU A 3 20.87 -17.37 -18.83
CA LEU A 3 20.79 -16.74 -17.52
C LEU A 3 20.05 -17.72 -16.60
N ARG A 4 20.71 -18.11 -15.52
CA ARG A 4 20.12 -19.00 -14.50
C ARG A 4 19.11 -18.17 -13.69
N ASP A 5 17.94 -18.74 -13.43
CA ASP A 5 16.82 -18.07 -12.72
C ASP A 5 17.21 -17.54 -11.33
N ASP A 6 18.31 -18.04 -10.77
CA ASP A 6 18.96 -17.65 -9.53
C ASP A 6 19.61 -16.25 -9.55
N GLU A 7 19.83 -15.63 -10.71
CA GLU A 7 20.39 -14.25 -10.81
C GLU A 7 19.32 -13.14 -10.87
N ILE A 8 18.04 -13.49 -11.03
CA ILE A 8 16.96 -12.49 -11.24
C ILE A 8 16.49 -11.89 -9.90
N PHE A 9 16.65 -12.63 -8.81
CA PHE A 9 16.32 -12.16 -7.47
C PHE A 9 17.57 -11.57 -6.80
N GLU A 10 18.12 -10.51 -7.39
CA GLU A 10 18.92 -9.59 -6.59
C GLU A 10 18.10 -9.23 -5.34
N GLN A 11 18.69 -9.50 -4.18
CA GLN A 11 18.20 -9.10 -2.87
C GLN A 11 18.09 -7.57 -2.85
N ASN A 12 17.00 -7.05 -3.42
CA ASN A 12 16.61 -5.66 -3.25
C ASN A 12 16.45 -5.47 -1.74
N GLN A 13 17.47 -4.87 -1.13
CA GLN A 13 17.49 -4.53 0.29
C GLN A 13 16.54 -3.35 0.46
N TYR A 14 15.24 -3.64 0.50
CA TYR A 14 14.23 -2.62 0.75
C TYR A 14 14.49 -2.06 2.16
N PRO A 15 14.64 -0.73 2.31
CA PRO A 15 14.69 -0.13 3.64
C PRO A 15 13.40 -0.53 4.39
N SER A 16 13.56 -1.23 5.51
CA SER A 16 12.43 -1.70 6.30
C SER A 16 11.69 -0.50 6.89
N MET A 17 10.46 -0.25 6.43
CA MET A 17 9.55 0.70 7.08
C MET A 17 8.95 0.16 8.39
N LEU A 18 9.39 -1.02 8.83
CA LEU A 18 9.06 -1.56 10.15
C LEU A 18 10.16 -1.11 11.11
N PRO A 19 9.89 -0.21 12.08
CA PRO A 19 10.80 -0.04 13.19
C PRO A 19 10.86 -1.41 13.87
N THR A 20 12.07 -1.95 13.96
CA THR A 20 12.34 -3.17 14.73
C THR A 20 11.75 -3.00 16.12
N GLY A 21 10.68 -3.76 16.41
CA GLY A 21 10.09 -3.85 17.74
C GLY A 21 9.12 -2.75 18.14
N SER A 22 7.94 -2.68 17.52
CA SER A 22 6.64 -2.53 18.22
C SER A 22 5.53 -2.54 17.18
N LYS A 23 4.55 -3.45 17.31
CA LYS A 23 3.30 -3.35 16.52
C LYS A 23 2.68 -2.00 16.84
N SER A 24 2.46 -1.19 15.80
CA SER A 24 1.96 0.20 15.80
C SER A 24 2.94 1.28 16.28
N GLN A 25 3.86 1.70 15.42
CA GLN A 25 4.23 3.11 15.35
C GLN A 25 3.54 3.73 14.13
N LEU A 26 2.59 4.63 14.38
CA LEU A 26 2.04 5.47 13.31
C LEU A 26 3.13 6.44 12.87
N PHE A 27 3.39 6.48 11.57
CA PHE A 27 4.17 7.54 10.96
C PHE A 27 3.32 8.81 10.90
N ASN A 28 3.52 9.73 11.84
CA ASN A 28 2.89 11.05 11.82
C ASN A 28 3.61 11.93 10.78
N PHE A 29 3.04 12.01 9.59
CA PHE A 29 3.31 13.12 8.68
C PHE A 29 2.52 14.34 9.18
N CYS A 30 3.24 15.32 9.72
CA CYS A 30 2.79 16.60 10.32
C CYS A 30 2.68 16.60 11.87
N PRO A 31 3.41 17.50 12.58
CA PRO A 31 3.17 17.78 13.98
C PRO A 31 1.95 18.71 14.10
N SER A 32 0.76 18.14 14.26
CA SER A 32 -0.42 18.92 14.64
C SER A 32 -0.45 19.08 16.16
N SER A 33 -0.26 20.29 16.65
CA SER A 33 -0.64 20.70 18.00
C SER A 33 -2.17 20.66 18.13
N ALA A 34 -2.74 19.52 18.51
CA ALA A 34 -4.14 19.40 18.89
C ALA A 34 -4.30 18.45 20.10
N PRO A 35 -5.26 18.70 21.01
CA PRO A 35 -5.32 18.01 22.29
C PRO A 35 -5.75 16.55 22.12
N SER A 36 -5.12 15.69 22.91
CA SER A 36 -5.40 14.27 23.02
C SER A 36 -6.85 14.03 23.45
N SER A 37 -7.69 13.57 22.54
CA SER A 37 -8.91 12.84 22.88
C SER A 37 -8.70 11.37 22.50
N SER A 38 -8.99 10.48 23.44
CA SER A 38 -8.99 9.02 23.25
C SER A 38 -10.11 8.63 22.28
N SER A 39 -9.86 8.81 20.99
CA SER A 39 -10.72 8.30 19.92
C SER A 39 -10.18 6.94 19.50
N GLN A 40 -11.03 5.91 19.49
CA GLN A 40 -10.73 4.64 18.84
C GLN A 40 -10.10 4.90 17.46
N GLU A 41 -8.91 4.37 17.21
CA GLU A 41 -8.23 4.46 15.92
C GLU A 41 -9.04 3.75 14.83
N HIS A 42 -10.03 4.43 14.27
CA HIS A 42 -10.58 4.11 12.95
C HIS A 42 -9.72 4.78 11.90
N SER A 43 -8.44 4.38 11.82
CA SER A 43 -7.62 4.72 10.66
C SER A 43 -8.17 3.94 9.45
N PRO A 44 -8.55 4.62 8.36
CA PRO A 44 -9.02 3.92 7.17
C PRO A 44 -7.90 2.98 6.70
N LYS A 45 -8.23 1.69 6.59
CA LYS A 45 -7.28 0.62 6.26
C LYS A 45 -7.83 -0.13 5.08
N LEU A 46 -7.00 -0.30 4.05
CA LEU A 46 -7.35 -1.11 2.90
C LEU A 46 -7.85 -2.48 3.36
N PHE A 47 -9.05 -2.82 2.92
CA PHE A 47 -9.64 -4.12 3.20
C PHE A 47 -8.83 -5.21 2.51
N VAL A 48 -8.20 -6.08 3.28
CA VAL A 48 -7.46 -7.24 2.79
C VAL A 48 -8.21 -8.49 3.21
N THR A 49 -8.56 -9.31 2.23
CA THR A 49 -9.17 -10.62 2.42
C THR A 49 -8.19 -11.72 2.06
N THR A 50 -8.32 -12.84 2.76
CA THR A 50 -7.61 -14.08 2.49
C THR A 50 -8.67 -15.15 2.39
N THR A 51 -8.53 -16.07 1.43
CA THR A 51 -9.46 -17.20 1.33
C THR A 51 -8.92 -18.36 2.13
N GLU A 52 -9.61 -18.72 3.21
CA GLU A 52 -9.30 -19.91 4.00
C GLU A 52 -10.22 -21.05 3.56
N ASN A 53 -9.64 -22.03 2.87
CA ASN A 53 -10.34 -23.25 2.47
C ASN A 53 -9.40 -24.46 2.58
N VAL A 54 -9.96 -25.67 2.45
CA VAL A 54 -9.22 -26.93 2.61
C VAL A 54 -8.03 -27.01 1.64
N LEU A 55 -8.19 -26.50 0.42
CA LEU A 55 -7.14 -26.50 -0.59
C LEU A 55 -5.99 -25.55 -0.20
N SER A 56 -6.30 -24.33 0.26
CA SER A 56 -5.32 -23.36 0.73
C SER A 56 -4.49 -23.92 1.89
N LYS A 57 -5.14 -24.63 2.82
CA LYS A 57 -4.46 -25.33 3.92
C LYS A 57 -3.55 -26.44 3.40
N ALA A 58 -4.05 -27.32 2.52
CA ALA A 58 -3.26 -28.43 1.98
C ALA A 58 -2.00 -27.93 1.24
N ILE A 59 -2.10 -26.84 0.47
CA ILE A 59 -0.97 -26.24 -0.23
C ILE A 59 0.03 -25.61 0.76
N THR A 60 -0.48 -24.94 1.80
CA THR A 60 0.36 -24.34 2.85
C THR A 60 1.15 -25.42 3.59
N ASP A 61 0.49 -26.53 3.96
CA ASP A 61 1.11 -27.66 4.67
C ASP A 61 2.10 -28.44 3.79
N ALA A 62 1.83 -28.58 2.49
CA ALA A 62 2.72 -29.27 1.54
C ALA A 62 4.13 -28.65 1.48
N GLY A 63 4.27 -27.35 1.79
CA GLY A 63 5.58 -26.70 1.89
C GLY A 63 6.47 -27.30 2.98
N ALA A 64 5.88 -27.73 4.10
CA ALA A 64 6.62 -28.41 5.16
C ALA A 64 7.00 -29.84 4.76
N GLU A 65 6.13 -30.52 4.01
CA GLU A 65 6.33 -31.93 3.61
C GLU A 65 7.32 -32.10 2.45
N LEU A 66 7.46 -31.09 1.58
CA LEU A 66 8.36 -31.14 0.43
C LEU A 66 9.85 -31.16 0.81
N GLY A 67 10.20 -30.87 2.07
CA GLY A 67 11.59 -30.89 2.55
C GLY A 67 12.52 -29.88 1.85
N LEU A 68 11.97 -29.01 1.00
CA LEU A 68 12.70 -27.97 0.31
C LEU A 68 12.93 -26.82 1.29
N ALA A 69 14.06 -26.87 1.99
CA ALA A 69 14.48 -25.83 2.91
C ALA A 69 14.54 -24.48 2.19
N GLY A 70 13.51 -23.65 2.36
CA GLY A 70 13.42 -22.30 1.78
C GLY A 70 12.08 -21.95 1.11
N HIS A 71 11.18 -22.90 0.89
CA HIS A 71 9.90 -22.63 0.20
C HIS A 71 8.73 -22.58 1.18
N ASN A 72 8.16 -21.39 1.35
CA ASN A 72 6.95 -21.18 2.16
C ASN A 72 5.77 -20.85 1.25
N PHE A 73 4.78 -21.73 1.19
CA PHE A 73 3.50 -21.40 0.56
C PHE A 73 2.65 -20.61 1.55
N ASN A 74 2.04 -19.53 1.09
CA ASN A 74 1.14 -18.72 1.89
C ASN A 74 -0.15 -18.47 1.11
N PRO A 75 -1.30 -18.41 1.81
CA PRO A 75 -2.54 -17.99 1.18
C PRO A 75 -2.38 -16.61 0.53
N ALA A 76 -2.83 -16.51 -0.71
CA ALA A 76 -2.84 -15.24 -1.42
C ALA A 76 -3.77 -14.24 -0.72
N ARG A 77 -3.29 -13.01 -0.59
CA ARG A 77 -4.02 -11.89 0.00
C ARG A 77 -4.55 -10.98 -1.11
N TYR A 78 -5.80 -10.58 -1.00
CA TYR A 78 -6.49 -9.79 -2.00
C TYR A 78 -7.14 -8.57 -1.38
N THR A 79 -7.26 -7.48 -2.13
CA THR A 79 -8.05 -6.31 -1.70
C THR A 79 -9.44 -6.39 -2.31
N ILE A 80 -10.31 -7.24 -1.73
CA ILE A 80 -11.67 -7.49 -2.23
C ILE A 80 -12.65 -7.37 -1.08
N ARG A 81 -13.70 -6.55 -1.25
CA ARG A 81 -14.79 -6.39 -0.29
C ARG A 81 -16.11 -6.63 -1.00
N ASN A 82 -16.94 -7.54 -0.48
CA ASN A 82 -18.22 -7.93 -1.08
C ASN A 82 -18.10 -8.35 -2.56
N GLY A 83 -17.05 -9.11 -2.90
CA GLY A 83 -16.81 -9.57 -4.28
C GLY A 83 -16.28 -8.50 -5.24
N ILE A 84 -16.04 -7.27 -4.79
CA ILE A 84 -15.57 -6.16 -5.62
C ILE A 84 -14.14 -5.78 -5.22
N ARG A 85 -13.29 -5.47 -6.20
CA ARG A 85 -11.95 -4.92 -5.96
C ARG A 85 -12.03 -3.64 -5.14
N TRP A 86 -11.39 -3.65 -3.98
CA TRP A 86 -11.41 -2.56 -3.01
C TRP A 86 -10.09 -1.77 -3.03
N SER A 87 -10.00 -0.83 -3.98
CA SER A 87 -8.80 0.02 -4.16
C SER A 87 -8.70 1.18 -3.16
N SER A 88 -7.56 1.86 -3.13
CA SER A 88 -7.35 3.10 -2.34
C SER A 88 -8.38 4.19 -2.65
N TYR A 89 -8.89 4.23 -3.89
CA TYR A 89 -10.01 5.09 -4.24
C TYR A 89 -11.25 4.81 -3.38
N HIS A 90 -11.62 3.54 -3.19
CA HIS A 90 -12.82 3.16 -2.45
C HIS A 90 -12.71 3.45 -0.95
N GLU A 91 -11.52 3.22 -0.36
CA GLU A 91 -11.31 3.38 1.07
C GLU A 91 -11.06 4.83 1.48
N TYR A 92 -10.24 5.57 0.71
CA TYR A 92 -9.79 6.91 1.12
C TYR A 92 -10.48 8.04 0.36
N LEU A 93 -10.56 7.92 -0.97
CA LEU A 93 -10.96 9.05 -1.81
C LEU A 93 -12.49 9.19 -1.89
N ARG A 94 -13.20 8.08 -2.14
CA ARG A 94 -14.65 8.04 -2.32
C ARG A 94 -15.41 8.58 -1.10
N PRO A 95 -15.06 8.25 0.16
CA PRO A 95 -15.74 8.82 1.33
C PRO A 95 -15.47 10.33 1.51
N ALA A 96 -14.41 10.87 0.89
CA ALA A 96 -13.98 12.26 1.04
C ALA A 96 -14.48 13.20 -0.07
N PHE A 97 -15.08 12.69 -1.15
CA PHE A 97 -15.49 13.45 -2.34
C PHE A 97 -16.39 14.67 -2.07
N GLY A 98 -17.18 14.66 -1.00
CA GLY A 98 -18.07 15.78 -0.64
C GLY A 98 -17.39 16.91 0.14
N ARG A 99 -16.10 16.79 0.49
CA ARG A 99 -15.40 17.79 1.28
C ARG A 99 -14.99 18.98 0.41
N SER A 100 -15.30 20.20 0.85
CA SER A 100 -15.02 21.44 0.10
C SER A 100 -13.53 21.72 -0.13
N ASN A 101 -12.65 21.09 0.66
CA ASN A 101 -11.21 21.21 0.57
C ASN A 101 -10.54 20.11 -0.27
N LEU A 102 -11.33 19.28 -0.98
CA LEU A 102 -10.82 18.24 -1.88
C LEU A 102 -11.29 18.50 -3.31
N HIS A 103 -10.32 18.65 -4.21
CA HIS A 103 -10.56 18.71 -5.66
C HIS A 103 -9.91 17.51 -6.33
N VAL A 104 -10.63 16.86 -7.24
CA VAL A 104 -10.16 15.68 -7.96
C VAL A 104 -10.26 15.95 -9.45
N LEU A 105 -9.10 15.96 -10.11
CA LEU A 105 -8.98 16.11 -11.56
C LEU A 105 -8.72 14.73 -12.15
N THR A 106 -9.64 14.25 -12.98
CA THR A 106 -9.50 13.01 -13.75
C THR A 106 -9.11 13.32 -15.19
N ASN A 107 -8.45 12.39 -15.87
CA ASN A 107 -7.99 12.57 -17.26
C ASN A 107 -6.98 13.72 -17.44
N SER A 108 -6.23 14.05 -16.37
CA SER A 108 -5.19 15.07 -16.40
C SER A 108 -3.83 14.41 -16.18
N VAL A 109 -2.90 14.57 -17.12
CA VAL A 109 -1.53 14.04 -17.01
C VAL A 109 -0.61 15.16 -16.55
N VAL A 110 0.12 14.94 -15.45
CA VAL A 110 1.10 15.90 -14.92
C VAL A 110 2.35 15.88 -15.80
N GLN A 111 2.72 17.03 -16.37
CA GLN A 111 3.87 17.16 -17.27
C GLN A 111 5.14 17.64 -16.57
N ARG A 112 5.00 18.63 -15.67
CA ARG A 112 6.15 19.20 -14.95
C ARG A 112 5.74 19.87 -13.64
N VAL A 113 6.68 19.93 -12.70
CA VAL A 113 6.57 20.72 -11.46
C VAL A 113 7.05 22.14 -11.74
N ILE A 114 6.37 23.13 -11.17
CA ILE A 114 6.70 24.56 -11.29
C ILE A 114 7.43 24.98 -10.01
N PHE A 115 8.60 25.60 -10.18
CA PHE A 115 9.44 26.08 -9.08
C PHE A 115 9.54 27.61 -9.10
N ASP A 116 9.65 28.22 -7.92
CA ASP A 116 10.00 29.63 -7.76
C ASP A 116 11.53 29.86 -7.85
N GLU A 117 11.96 31.13 -7.74
CA GLU A 117 13.38 31.52 -7.75
C GLU A 117 14.19 30.87 -6.62
N ALA A 118 13.53 30.56 -5.49
CA ALA A 118 14.13 29.87 -4.34
C ALA A 118 14.07 28.33 -4.48
N LYS A 119 13.70 27.80 -5.65
CA LYS A 119 13.58 26.36 -5.94
C LYS A 119 12.54 25.63 -5.09
N ARG A 120 11.48 26.32 -4.64
CA ARG A 120 10.34 25.71 -3.95
C ARG A 120 9.26 25.32 -4.95
N ALA A 121 8.66 24.15 -4.79
CA ALA A 121 7.55 23.71 -5.63
C ALA A 121 6.30 24.53 -5.32
N VAL A 122 5.81 25.30 -6.29
CA VAL A 122 4.65 26.19 -6.16
C VAL A 122 3.43 25.71 -6.93
N GLY A 123 3.59 24.70 -7.79
CA GLY A 123 2.48 24.12 -8.55
C GLY A 123 2.93 23.02 -9.50
N VAL A 124 1.97 22.53 -10.29
CA VAL A 124 2.19 21.54 -11.34
C VAL A 124 1.48 21.98 -12.62
N ALA A 125 2.09 21.71 -13.78
CA ALA A 125 1.46 21.89 -15.07
C ALA A 125 0.86 20.55 -15.52
N VAL A 126 -0.39 20.58 -15.96
CA VAL A 126 -1.14 19.42 -16.45
C VAL A 126 -1.50 19.60 -17.91
N ALA A 127 -1.59 18.51 -18.66
CA ALA A 127 -2.24 18.46 -19.95
C ALA A 127 -3.54 17.68 -19.86
N ASP A 128 -4.58 18.21 -20.51
CA ASP A 128 -5.85 17.52 -20.68
C ASP A 128 -5.67 16.49 -21.80
N SER A 129 -6.08 15.25 -21.52
CA SER A 129 -6.03 14.12 -22.47
C SER A 129 -7.33 14.00 -23.26
#